data_AF-A0A7L5BUW7-F1
#
_entry.id   AF-A0A7L5BUW7-F1
#
_cell.length_a   1.000
_cell.length_b   1.000
_cell.length_c   1.000
_cell.angle_alpha   90.00
_cell.angle_beta   90.00
_cell.angle_gamma   90.00
#
_symmetry.space_group_name_H-M   'P 1'
#
loop_
_entity.id
_entity.type
_entity.pdbx_description
1 polymer ?
#
loop_
_entity_poly.entity_id
_entity_poly.type
_entity_poly.pdbx_seq_one_letter_code
_entity_poly.pdbx_strand_id
1 'polypeptide(L)'
;MKVQKLAVAMLFAAVVVPGTALAQDRGFEPERRALFISILENNGCKFHNLAPDPTTMKQIEANDFLRDELRAIVFDILESGDGVREGELLVLQTDECV
;
A
#
# COMPACT_ATOMS: atom_id res chain seq x y z
N MET A 1 19.67 -29.61 60.97
CA MET A 1 19.87 -28.27 60.39
C MET A 1 19.14 -28.21 59.06
N LYS A 2 18.05 -27.42 58.96
CA LYS A 2 17.24 -27.28 57.75
C LYS A 2 17.75 -26.08 56.95
N VAL A 3 18.23 -26.29 55.74
CA VAL A 3 18.67 -25.23 54.84
C VAL A 3 17.63 -25.10 53.73
N GLN A 4 16.71 -24.16 53.90
CA GLN A 4 15.85 -23.67 52.82
C GLN A 4 16.73 -22.88 51.84
N LYS A 5 16.71 -23.22 50.54
CA LYS A 5 17.23 -22.33 49.50
C LYS A 5 16.25 -22.23 48.35
N LEU A 6 15.97 -20.98 48.05
CA LEU A 6 14.95 -20.41 47.20
C LEU A 6 14.98 -20.95 45.76
N ALA A 7 13.77 -21.11 45.21
CA ALA A 7 13.55 -21.17 43.78
C ALA A 7 13.90 -19.82 43.13
N VAL A 8 14.65 -19.85 42.03
CA VAL A 8 14.80 -18.73 41.11
C VAL A 8 14.27 -19.19 39.76
N ALA A 9 12.99 -18.93 39.52
CA ALA A 9 12.40 -19.04 38.20
C ALA A 9 12.88 -17.84 37.37
N MET A 10 13.88 -18.05 36.51
CA MET A 10 14.24 -17.08 35.49
C MET A 10 13.17 -17.12 34.39
N LEU A 11 12.22 -16.18 34.45
CA LEU A 11 11.43 -15.81 33.27
C LEU A 11 12.39 -15.18 32.26
N PHE A 12 12.71 -15.91 31.20
CA PHE A 12 13.21 -15.30 29.97
C PHE A 12 12.06 -14.52 29.34
N ALA A 13 12.03 -13.21 29.57
CA ALA A 13 11.23 -12.31 28.76
C ALA A 13 11.82 -12.30 27.35
N ALA A 14 11.28 -13.16 26.47
CA ALA A 14 11.45 -13.02 25.04
C ALA A 14 10.75 -11.71 24.63
N VAL A 15 11.51 -10.62 24.59
CA VAL A 15 11.08 -9.40 23.90
C VAL A 15 11.11 -9.73 22.43
N VAL A 16 10.01 -10.29 21.93
CA VAL A 16 9.70 -10.29 20.50
C VAL A 16 9.44 -8.83 20.18
N VAL A 17 10.47 -8.11 19.74
CA VAL A 17 10.26 -6.86 19.02
C VAL A 17 9.52 -7.27 17.75
N PRO A 18 8.24 -6.91 17.55
CA PRO A 18 7.64 -7.05 16.24
C PRO A 18 8.48 -6.18 15.32
N GLY A 19 9.36 -6.83 14.54
CA GLY A 19 10.22 -6.17 13.58
C GLY A 19 9.32 -5.35 12.68
N THR A 20 9.42 -4.03 12.84
CA THR A 20 8.88 -3.03 11.93
C THR A 20 9.30 -3.45 10.53
N ALA A 21 8.35 -3.99 9.77
CA ALA A 21 8.53 -4.21 8.35
C ALA A 21 8.97 -2.85 7.79
N LEU A 22 10.19 -2.82 7.26
CA LEU A 22 10.70 -1.67 6.56
C LEU A 22 9.73 -1.43 5.40
N ALA A 23 8.82 -0.47 5.57
CA ALA A 23 8.17 0.16 4.44
C ALA A 23 9.34 0.66 3.59
N GLN A 24 9.63 -0.08 2.52
CA GLN A 24 10.58 0.39 1.52
C GLN A 24 10.09 1.78 1.15
N ASP A 25 10.98 2.76 1.19
CA ASP A 25 10.67 4.15 0.89
C ASP A 25 10.29 4.24 -0.59
N ARG A 26 9.03 3.91 -0.91
CA ARG A 26 8.46 3.93 -2.27
C ARG A 26 8.04 5.34 -2.66
N GLY A 27 8.24 6.34 -1.78
CA GLY A 27 7.82 7.72 -1.99
C GLY A 27 6.33 7.98 -1.78
N PHE A 28 5.61 7.06 -1.13
CA PHE A 28 4.21 7.22 -0.73
C PHE A 28 3.88 6.32 0.48
N GLU A 29 2.84 6.70 1.24
CA GLU A 29 2.32 5.86 2.34
C GLU A 29 1.41 4.73 1.81
N PRO A 30 1.45 3.50 2.34
CA PRO A 30 0.67 2.37 1.83
C PRO A 30 -0.84 2.63 1.70
N GLU A 31 -1.42 3.42 2.60
CA GLU A 31 -2.83 3.80 2.58
C GLU A 31 -3.18 4.64 1.35
N ARG A 32 -2.21 5.40 0.81
CA ARG A 32 -2.38 6.22 -0.39
C ARG A 32 -2.51 5.36 -1.64
N ARG A 33 -1.74 4.29 -1.73
CA ARG A 33 -1.90 3.27 -2.78
C ARG A 33 -3.28 2.63 -2.72
N ALA A 34 -3.71 2.20 -1.54
CA ALA A 34 -5.03 1.59 -1.36
C ALA A 34 -6.17 2.55 -1.75
N LEU A 35 -6.06 3.82 -1.35
CA LEU A 35 -7.02 4.86 -1.73
C LEU A 35 -7.05 5.09 -3.25
N PHE A 36 -5.89 5.15 -3.90
CA PHE A 36 -5.83 5.32 -5.36
C PHE A 36 -6.46 4.13 -6.10
N ILE A 37 -6.18 2.89 -5.67
CA ILE A 37 -6.82 1.69 -6.22
C ILE A 37 -8.34 1.75 -6.06
N SER A 38 -8.83 2.09 -4.87
CA SER A 38 -10.27 2.22 -4.62
C SER A 38 -10.93 3.29 -5.50
N ILE A 39 -10.25 4.41 -5.75
CA ILE A 39 -10.72 5.42 -6.70
C ILE A 39 -10.87 4.79 -8.10
N LEU A 40 -9.87 4.04 -8.58
CA LEU A 40 -9.94 3.44 -9.91
C LEU A 40 -11.02 2.35 -10.01
N GLU A 41 -11.15 1.48 -9.01
CA GLU A 41 -12.20 0.45 -8.94
C GLU A 41 -13.60 1.07 -9.08
N ASN A 42 -13.84 2.19 -8.38
CA ASN A 42 -15.11 2.93 -8.46
C ASN A 42 -15.32 3.69 -9.77
N ASN A 43 -14.29 3.86 -10.61
CA ASN A 43 -14.35 4.66 -11.83
C ASN A 43 -13.91 3.87 -13.08
N GLY A 44 -14.17 2.55 -13.10
CA GLY A 44 -14.02 1.73 -14.31
C GLY A 44 -12.65 1.11 -14.49
N CYS A 45 -11.86 0.98 -13.42
CA CYS A 45 -10.64 0.17 -13.34
C CYS A 45 -9.48 0.60 -14.25
N LYS A 46 -9.57 1.80 -14.85
CA LYS A 46 -8.59 2.28 -15.83
C LYS A 46 -8.15 3.70 -15.50
N PHE A 47 -6.87 3.98 -15.75
CA PHE A 47 -6.30 5.31 -15.55
C PHE A 47 -5.43 5.72 -16.74
N HIS A 48 -5.70 6.92 -17.29
CA HIS A 48 -4.93 7.53 -18.37
C HIS A 48 -4.28 8.82 -17.86
N ASN A 49 -2.95 8.92 -17.85
CA ASN A 49 -2.29 10.11 -17.31
C ASN A 49 -2.51 11.39 -18.17
N LEU A 50 -2.59 11.25 -19.50
CA LEU A 50 -2.73 12.41 -20.42
C LEU A 50 -4.17 12.81 -20.72
N ALA A 51 -5.14 11.94 -20.40
CA ALA A 51 -6.56 12.12 -20.71
C ALA A 51 -7.41 11.38 -19.67
N PRO A 52 -7.20 11.67 -18.37
CA PRO A 52 -7.88 10.95 -17.31
C PRO A 52 -9.39 11.24 -17.34
N ASP A 53 -10.19 10.28 -16.89
CA ASP A 53 -11.62 10.50 -16.70
C ASP A 53 -11.87 11.66 -15.72
N PRO A 54 -12.78 12.61 -16.02
CA PRO A 54 -13.04 13.76 -15.15
C PRO A 54 -13.50 13.42 -13.74
N THR A 55 -14.23 12.31 -13.56
CA THR A 55 -14.71 11.87 -12.23
C THR A 55 -13.55 11.34 -11.40
N THR A 56 -12.69 10.53 -12.02
CA THR A 56 -11.44 10.04 -11.42
C THR A 56 -10.55 11.21 -11.00
N MET A 57 -10.34 12.19 -11.88
CA MET A 57 -9.52 13.36 -11.53
C MET A 57 -10.08 14.19 -10.39
N LYS A 58 -11.39 14.40 -10.37
CA LYS A 58 -12.03 15.13 -9.26
C LYS A 58 -11.78 14.44 -7.92
N GLN A 59 -11.77 13.11 -7.88
CA GLN A 59 -11.47 12.35 -6.65
C GLN A 59 -9.98 12.40 -6.30
N ILE A 60 -9.09 12.29 -7.29
CA ILE A 60 -7.64 12.43 -7.08
C ILE A 60 -7.31 13.81 -6.50
N GLU A 61 -7.88 14.87 -7.06
CA GLU A 61 -7.71 16.25 -6.59
C GLU A 61 -8.32 16.45 -5.20
N ALA A 62 -9.52 15.92 -4.94
CA ALA A 62 -10.17 16.02 -3.63
C ALA A 62 -9.43 15.28 -2.50
N ASN A 63 -8.50 14.38 -2.84
CA ASN A 63 -7.66 13.66 -1.90
C ASN A 63 -6.19 14.14 -1.91
N ASP A 64 -5.92 15.31 -2.50
CA ASP A 64 -4.61 15.98 -2.48
C ASP A 64 -3.46 15.10 -2.98
N PHE A 65 -3.71 14.24 -3.97
CA PHE A 65 -2.65 13.44 -4.58
C PHE A 65 -1.63 14.30 -5.33
N LEU A 66 -0.36 14.14 -4.96
CA LEU A 66 0.73 14.80 -5.67
C LEU A 66 1.08 14.03 -6.95
N ARG A 67 1.58 14.75 -7.96
CA ARG A 67 1.93 14.12 -9.24
C ARG A 67 3.02 13.05 -9.10
N ASP A 68 4.05 13.33 -8.30
CA ASP A 68 5.17 12.39 -8.09
C ASP A 68 4.73 11.18 -7.25
N GLU A 69 3.82 11.40 -6.30
CA GLU A 69 3.17 10.33 -5.53
C GLU A 69 2.35 9.41 -6.44
N LEU A 70 1.48 9.97 -7.29
CA LEU A 70 0.70 9.18 -8.26
C LEU A 70 1.61 8.35 -9.18
N ARG A 71 2.70 8.96 -9.64
CA ARG A 71 3.69 8.25 -10.48
C ARG A 71 4.29 7.06 -9.74
N ALA A 72 4.68 7.25 -8.47
CA ALA A 72 5.25 6.20 -7.65
C ALA A 72 4.24 5.08 -7.38
N ILE A 73 2.99 5.42 -7.06
CA ILE A 73 1.89 4.47 -6.85
C ILE A 73 1.61 3.67 -8.14
N VAL A 74 1.50 4.33 -9.29
CA VAL A 74 1.26 3.65 -10.58
C VAL A 74 2.40 2.70 -10.92
N PHE A 75 3.65 3.10 -10.68
CA PHE A 75 4.81 2.24 -10.90
C PHE A 75 4.77 1.01 -9.99
N ASP A 76 4.45 1.21 -8.72
CA ASP A 76 4.31 0.13 -7.75
C ASP A 76 3.20 -0.88 -8.11
N ILE A 77 2.03 -0.39 -8.56
CA ILE A 77 0.93 -1.24 -9.03
C ILE A 77 1.38 -2.12 -10.20
N LEU A 78 2.15 -1.55 -11.15
CA LEU A 78 2.67 -2.29 -12.29
C LEU A 78 3.74 -3.32 -11.88
N GLU A 79 4.64 -2.97 -10.96
CA GLU A 79 5.70 -3.89 -10.50
C GLU A 79 5.14 -5.04 -9.66
N SER A 80 4.11 -4.78 -8.85
CA SER A 80 3.46 -5.79 -8.01
C SER A 80 2.54 -6.73 -8.77
N GLY A 81 2.12 -6.37 -10.00
CA GLY A 81 1.20 -7.15 -10.82
C GLY A 81 -0.28 -6.87 -10.54
N ASP A 82 -0.60 -5.93 -9.65
CA ASP A 82 -1.97 -5.49 -9.34
C ASP A 82 -2.58 -4.65 -10.49
N GLY A 83 -1.79 -4.35 -11.52
CA GLY A 83 -2.26 -3.75 -12.76
C GLY A 83 -1.33 -4.02 -13.93
N VAL A 84 -1.85 -3.81 -15.13
CA VAL A 84 -1.14 -3.96 -16.40
C VAL A 84 -1.18 -2.67 -17.20
N ARG A 85 -0.20 -2.50 -18.08
CA ARG A 85 -0.20 -1.40 -19.05
C ARG A 85 -0.82 -1.86 -20.36
N GLU A 86 -1.95 -1.25 -20.73
CA GLU A 86 -2.59 -1.42 -22.04
C GLU A 86 -2.40 -0.13 -22.86
N GLY A 87 -1.33 -0.08 -23.66
CA GLY A 87 -0.95 1.15 -24.36
C GLY A 87 -0.57 2.26 -23.38
N GLU A 88 -1.36 3.32 -23.33
CA GLU A 88 -1.18 4.47 -22.42
C GLU A 88 -2.00 4.37 -21.13
N LEU A 89 -2.80 3.30 -20.99
CA LEU A 89 -3.65 3.06 -19.83
C LEU A 89 -2.95 2.17 -18.81
N LEU A 90 -3.09 2.51 -17.53
CA LEU A 90 -3.05 1.54 -16.44
C LEU A 90 -4.42 0.87 -16.37
N VAL A 91 -4.46 -0.46 -16.31
CA VAL A 91 -5.67 -1.25 -16.08
C VAL A 91 -5.44 -2.12 -14.85
N LEU A 92 -6.31 -2.00 -13.84
CA LEU A 92 -6.20 -2.79 -12.63
C LEU A 92 -6.49 -4.28 -12.89
N GLN A 93 -5.88 -5.14 -12.08
CA GLN A 93 -6.06 -6.60 -12.07
C GLN A 93 -6.47 -7.07 -10.66
N THR A 94 -7.38 -6.33 -10.03
CA THR A 94 -7.98 -6.69 -8.73
C THR A 94 -9.27 -7.48 -8.94
N ASP A 95 -9.77 -8.14 -7.88
CA ASP A 95 -11.01 -8.95 -7.96
C ASP A 95 -12.23 -8.15 -8.45
N GLU A 96 -12.28 -6.84 -8.21
CA GLU A 96 -13.38 -5.97 -8.69
C GLU A 96 -13.22 -5.55 -10.16
N CYS A 97 -12.04 -5.76 -10.76
CA CYS A 97 -11.66 -5.27 -12.08
C CYS A 97 -11.40 -6.35 -13.13
N VAL A 98 -11.60 -7.63 -12.78
CA VAL A 98 -11.37 -8.82 -13.63
C VAL A 98 -12.66 -9.62 -13.86
#